data_AF-A0A816HI68-F1
#
_entry.id   AF-A0A816HI68-F1
#
_cell.length_a   1.000
_cell.length_b   1.000
_cell.length_c   1.000
_cell.angle_alpha   90.00
_cell.angle_beta   90.00
_cell.angle_gamma   90.00
#
_symmetry.space_group_name_H-M   'P 1'
#
loop_
_entity.id
_entity.type
_entity.pdbx_description
1 polymer ?
#
loop_
_entity_poly.entity_id
_entity_poly.type
_entity_poly.pdbx_seq_one_letter_code
_entity_poly.pdbx_strand_id
1 'polypeptide(L)'
;LENIRIGQLLIDRINDITIFFVITLNGFELRKYSLINHELCLLEQIQLKPATIPDNQWKINQAEFLSERKEIVLTTTVSVLKLSVARCDRFNTSNLCLAAMDPYCTWDINQQQCILYTKSLSTFASSSRTLTCPILNTTIDGGWTSWSSLFVCEQVTGEKCQCRTRTCTQPMPQFGGKSCQGSSVEITR
;
A
#
# COMPACT_ATOMS: atom_id res chain seq x y z
N LEU A 1 2.72 10.36 -18.04
CA LEU A 1 3.33 9.15 -17.45
C LEU A 1 4.83 9.39 -17.40
N GLU A 2 5.38 9.67 -16.22
CA GLU A 2 6.85 9.60 -16.03
C GLU A 2 7.33 8.21 -16.47
N ASN A 3 8.56 8.11 -16.96
CA ASN A 3 9.17 6.89 -17.52
C ASN A 3 9.33 5.76 -16.47
N ILE A 4 8.22 5.17 -16.04
CA ILE A 4 8.20 4.02 -15.14
C ILE A 4 8.61 2.80 -15.96
N ARG A 5 9.78 2.24 -15.65
CA ARG A 5 10.18 0.93 -16.18
C ARG A 5 9.38 -0.14 -15.46
N ILE A 6 8.51 -0.83 -16.20
CA ILE A 6 7.63 -1.87 -15.66
C ILE A 6 8.40 -3.19 -15.55
N GLY A 7 8.38 -3.80 -14.36
CA GLY A 7 8.92 -5.14 -14.14
C GLY A 7 7.83 -6.21 -14.24
N GLN A 8 6.75 -6.05 -13.48
CA GLN A 8 5.62 -6.99 -13.47
C GLN A 8 4.29 -6.23 -13.42
N LEU A 9 3.26 -6.80 -14.04
CA LEU A 9 1.90 -6.26 -14.08
C LEU A 9 0.92 -7.33 -13.58
N LEU A 10 0.14 -6.99 -12.56
CA LEU A 10 -0.98 -7.81 -12.09
C LEU A 10 -2.29 -7.03 -12.31
N ILE A 11 -3.38 -7.75 -12.54
CA ILE A 11 -4.66 -7.16 -12.88
C ILE A 11 -5.76 -7.78 -12.01
N ASP A 12 -6.66 -6.95 -11.52
CA ASP A 12 -7.92 -7.38 -10.90
C ASP A 12 -9.09 -6.65 -11.57
N ARG A 13 -10.29 -7.19 -11.39
CA ARG A 13 -11.54 -6.55 -11.81
C ARG A 13 -12.54 -6.58 -10.67
N ILE A 14 -13.01 -5.41 -10.28
CA ILE A 14 -14.07 -5.25 -9.29
C ILE A 14 -15.25 -4.61 -10.00
N ASN A 15 -16.33 -5.38 -10.15
CA ASN A 15 -17.46 -5.00 -11.01
C ASN A 15 -16.91 -4.67 -12.41
N ASP A 16 -17.21 -3.48 -12.94
CA ASP A 16 -16.75 -3.03 -14.26
C ASP A 16 -15.43 -2.21 -14.21
N ILE A 17 -14.80 -2.10 -13.05
CA ILE A 17 -13.58 -1.33 -12.86
C ILE A 17 -12.36 -2.25 -12.92
N THR A 18 -11.40 -1.91 -13.80
CA THR A 18 -10.13 -2.63 -13.90
C THR A 18 -9.07 -1.96 -13.03
N ILE A 19 -8.41 -2.76 -12.19
CA ILE A 19 -7.31 -2.35 -11.34
C ILE A 19 -6.01 -2.92 -11.89
N PHE A 20 -4.97 -2.09 -11.96
CA PHE A 20 -3.63 -2.50 -12.32
C PHE A 20 -2.70 -2.37 -11.11
N PHE A 21 -1.90 -3.40 -10.86
CA PHE A 21 -0.79 -3.35 -9.92
C PHE A 21 0.51 -3.43 -10.71
N VAL A 22 1.22 -2.32 -10.77
CA VAL A 22 2.46 -2.17 -11.53
C VAL A 22 3.63 -2.23 -10.56
N ILE A 23 4.42 -3.30 -10.64
CA ILE A 23 5.67 -3.42 -9.92
C ILE A 23 6.78 -2.86 -10.80
N THR A 24 7.56 -1.94 -10.25
CA THR A 24 8.71 -1.32 -10.91
C THR A 24 9.79 -2.35 -11.28
N LEU A 25 10.59 -2.07 -12.31
CA LEU A 25 11.62 -2.98 -12.82
C LEU A 25 12.68 -3.35 -11.77
N ASN A 26 13.01 -2.42 -10.88
CA ASN A 26 13.91 -2.67 -9.74
C ASN A 26 13.20 -3.40 -8.58
N GLY A 27 11.88 -3.56 -8.64
CA GLY A 27 11.06 -4.20 -7.61
C GLY A 27 10.93 -3.39 -6.32
N PHE A 28 11.25 -2.09 -6.33
CA PHE A 28 11.27 -1.29 -5.10
C PHE A 28 9.88 -0.78 -4.73
N GLU A 29 9.05 -0.52 -5.73
CA GLU A 29 7.71 0.04 -5.56
C GLU A 29 6.66 -0.76 -6.33
N LEU A 30 5.46 -0.82 -5.75
CA LEU A 30 4.21 -1.18 -6.40
C LEU A 30 3.34 0.05 -6.54
N ARG A 31 2.75 0.27 -7.71
CA ARG A 31 1.78 1.33 -7.97
C ARG A 31 0.44 0.71 -8.35
N LYS A 32 -0.60 1.11 -7.63
CA LYS A 32 -1.99 0.69 -7.84
C LYS A 32 -2.69 1.74 -8.67
N TYR A 33 -3.22 1.34 -9.82
CA TYR A 33 -4.00 2.20 -10.70
C TYR A 33 -5.41 1.67 -10.89
N SER A 34 -6.35 2.57 -11.17
CA SER A 34 -7.69 2.24 -11.61
C SER A 34 -7.94 2.86 -12.99
N LEU A 35 -8.62 2.13 -13.87
CA LEU A 35 -9.07 2.68 -15.15
C LEU A 35 -10.47 3.25 -14.98
N ILE A 36 -10.57 4.58 -14.99
CA ILE A 36 -11.81 5.32 -14.77
C ILE A 36 -12.01 6.26 -15.95
N ASN A 37 -13.13 6.15 -16.67
CA ASN A 37 -13.42 6.95 -17.87
C ASN A 37 -12.29 7.00 -18.91
N HIS A 38 -11.62 5.86 -19.16
CA HIS A 38 -10.46 5.76 -20.05
C HIS A 38 -9.20 6.49 -19.56
N GLU A 39 -9.19 7.01 -18.35
CA GLU A 39 -8.02 7.59 -17.69
C GLU A 39 -7.42 6.60 -16.68
N LEU A 40 -6.09 6.50 -16.67
CA LEU A 40 -5.37 5.66 -15.72
C LEU A 40 -5.06 6.46 -14.44
N CYS A 41 -5.89 6.30 -13.42
CA CYS A 41 -5.79 7.02 -12.16
C CYS A 41 -4.84 6.31 -11.18
N LEU A 42 -3.80 7.00 -10.67
CA LEU A 42 -2.97 6.48 -9.59
C LEU A 42 -3.75 6.53 -8.27
N LEU A 43 -4.03 5.36 -7.68
CA LEU A 43 -4.71 5.24 -6.40
C LEU A 43 -3.73 5.19 -5.22
N GLU A 44 -2.59 4.52 -5.43
CA GLU A 44 -1.64 4.30 -4.35
C GLU A 44 -0.25 3.92 -4.87
N GLN A 45 0.78 4.36 -4.14
CA GLN A 45 2.14 3.87 -4.27
C GLN A 45 2.54 3.15 -2.98
N ILE A 46 3.28 2.05 -3.10
CA ILE A 46 3.66 1.14 -2.01
C ILE A 46 5.15 0.84 -2.12
N GLN A 47 5.92 1.13 -1.07
CA GLN A 47 7.31 0.72 -1.01
C GLN A 47 7.37 -0.76 -0.62
N LEU A 48 7.93 -1.58 -1.51
CA LEU A 48 8.09 -3.02 -1.29
C LEU A 48 9.42 -3.34 -0.61
N LYS A 49 10.52 -2.69 -1.04
CA LYS A 49 11.86 -2.94 -0.49
C LYS A 49 12.02 -2.28 0.89
N PRO A 50 12.35 -3.04 1.96
CA PRO A 50 12.72 -2.46 3.25
C PRO A 50 13.99 -1.61 3.14
N ALA A 51 14.02 -0.49 3.85
CA ALA A 51 15.18 0.41 3.86
C ALA A 51 16.47 -0.25 4.39
N THR A 52 16.33 -1.31 5.20
CA THR A 52 17.44 -2.07 5.77
C THR A 52 18.12 -3.02 4.78
N ILE A 53 17.48 -3.32 3.64
CA ILE A 53 18.02 -4.25 2.65
C ILE A 53 18.71 -3.45 1.53
N PRO A 54 20.02 -3.69 1.29
CA PRO A 54 20.74 -3.09 0.17
C PRO A 54 20.10 -3.40 -1.19
N ASP A 55 20.19 -2.46 -2.11
CA ASP A 55 19.56 -2.55 -3.44
C ASP A 55 19.98 -3.78 -4.23
N ASN A 56 21.24 -4.19 -4.14
CA ASN A 56 21.79 -5.36 -4.84
C ASN A 56 21.35 -6.71 -4.23
N GLN A 57 20.80 -6.70 -3.01
CA GLN A 57 20.29 -7.90 -2.33
C GLN A 57 18.78 -8.07 -2.48
N TRP A 58 18.10 -7.05 -3.00
CA TRP A 58 16.66 -7.06 -3.19
C TRP A 58 16.28 -7.40 -4.62
N LYS A 59 15.52 -8.48 -4.80
CA LYS A 59 14.89 -8.80 -6.08
C LYS A 59 13.56 -9.50 -5.84
N ILE A 60 12.56 -9.15 -6.64
CA ILE A 60 11.30 -9.88 -6.71
C ILE A 60 11.47 -11.01 -7.73
N ASN A 61 11.26 -12.23 -7.27
CA ASN A 61 11.33 -13.42 -8.11
C ASN A 61 9.99 -13.67 -8.80
N GLN A 62 8.90 -13.60 -8.03
CA GLN A 62 7.54 -13.81 -8.53
C GLN A 62 6.55 -12.95 -7.74
N ALA A 63 5.52 -12.48 -8.43
CA ALA A 63 4.35 -11.85 -7.82
C ALA A 63 3.09 -12.55 -8.31
N GLU A 64 2.17 -12.82 -7.39
CA GLU A 64 0.88 -13.43 -7.69
C GLU A 64 -0.23 -12.69 -6.95
N PHE A 65 -1.33 -12.39 -7.65
CA PHE A 65 -2.50 -11.79 -7.04
C PHE A 65 -3.53 -12.85 -6.69
N LEU A 66 -3.91 -12.89 -5.42
CA LEU A 66 -4.93 -13.77 -4.86
C LEU A 66 -6.25 -13.00 -4.74
N SER A 67 -7.10 -13.10 -5.76
CA SER A 67 -8.35 -12.34 -5.88
C SER A 67 -9.33 -12.59 -4.73
N GLU A 68 -9.39 -13.80 -4.17
CA GLU A 68 -10.31 -14.12 -3.06
C GLU A 68 -9.88 -13.48 -1.74
N ARG A 69 -8.57 -13.31 -1.54
CA ARG A 69 -8.01 -12.74 -0.31
C ARG A 69 -7.72 -11.24 -0.42
N LYS A 70 -7.76 -10.68 -1.63
CA LYS A 70 -7.31 -9.31 -1.94
C LYS A 70 -5.87 -9.10 -1.49
N GLU A 71 -5.03 -10.07 -1.80
CA GLU A 71 -3.62 -10.09 -1.42
C GLU A 71 -2.74 -10.27 -2.65
N ILE A 72 -1.60 -9.58 -2.66
CA ILE A 72 -0.48 -9.90 -3.54
C ILE A 72 0.54 -10.66 -2.71
N VAL A 73 0.93 -11.84 -3.18
CA VAL A 73 2.03 -12.61 -2.63
C VAL A 73 3.26 -12.35 -3.49
N LEU A 74 4.33 -11.85 -2.86
CA LEU A 74 5.61 -11.59 -3.49
C LEU A 74 6.64 -12.56 -2.91
N THR A 75 7.33 -13.29 -3.78
CA THR A 75 8.56 -14.00 -3.38
C THR A 75 9.74 -13.11 -3.73
N THR A 76 10.61 -12.89 -2.75
CA THR A 76 11.84 -12.11 -2.93
C THR A 76 13.07 -12.98 -2.69
N THR A 77 14.25 -12.42 -2.92
CA THR A 77 15.53 -13.02 -2.55
C THR A 77 15.72 -13.21 -1.05
N VAL A 78 14.99 -12.46 -0.21
CA VAL A 78 15.19 -12.45 1.25
C VAL A 78 14.01 -13.02 2.03
N SER A 79 12.77 -12.87 1.54
CA SER A 79 11.56 -13.30 2.23
C SER A 79 10.35 -13.40 1.31
N VAL A 80 9.26 -13.98 1.82
CA VAL A 80 7.94 -13.93 1.18
C VAL A 80 7.13 -12.82 1.84
N LEU A 81 6.53 -11.96 1.04
CA LEU A 81 5.71 -10.84 1.49
C LEU A 81 4.26 -11.07 1.07
N LYS A 82 3.34 -10.75 1.99
CA LYS A 82 1.92 -10.71 1.73
C LYS A 82 1.46 -9.28 1.87
N LEU A 83 0.86 -8.75 0.81
CA LEU A 83 0.43 -7.37 0.74
C LEU A 83 -1.07 -7.32 0.48
N SER A 84 -1.85 -6.90 1.48
CA SER A 84 -3.26 -6.58 1.24
C SER A 84 -3.36 -5.40 0.28
N VAL A 85 -4.11 -5.57 -0.82
CA VAL A 85 -4.35 -4.50 -1.80
C VAL A 85 -5.48 -3.56 -1.38
N ALA A 86 -6.24 -3.95 -0.36
CA ALA A 86 -7.35 -3.20 0.21
C ALA A 86 -6.99 -2.68 1.60
N ARG A 87 -6.28 -1.55 1.64
CA ARG A 87 -5.88 -0.87 2.89
C ARG A 87 -6.84 0.27 3.21
N CYS A 88 -8.12 -0.07 3.41
CA CYS A 88 -9.17 0.92 3.64
C CYS A 88 -9.05 1.58 5.02
N ASP A 89 -8.44 0.88 5.98
CA ASP A 89 -8.14 1.34 7.35
C ASP A 89 -7.31 2.63 7.39
N ARG A 90 -6.57 2.95 6.32
CA ARG A 90 -5.82 4.21 6.21
C ARG A 90 -6.72 5.44 6.10
N PHE A 91 -8.01 5.28 5.79
CA PHE A 91 -8.96 6.37 5.64
C PHE A 91 -9.87 6.46 6.87
N ASN A 92 -9.56 7.41 7.75
CA ASN A 92 -10.26 7.58 9.03
C ASN A 92 -11.52 8.47 8.94
N THR A 93 -11.83 9.02 7.77
CA THR A 93 -13.04 9.84 7.56
C THR A 93 -13.76 9.42 6.28
N SER A 94 -15.06 9.67 6.24
CA SER A 94 -15.89 9.42 5.06
C SER A 94 -15.38 10.16 3.82
N ASN A 95 -14.95 11.41 3.98
CA ASN A 95 -14.40 12.20 2.90
C ASN A 95 -13.16 11.53 2.29
N LEU A 96 -12.17 11.18 3.12
CA LEU A 96 -10.96 10.51 2.63
C LEU A 96 -11.26 9.15 1.99
N CYS A 97 -12.15 8.36 2.59
CA CYS A 97 -12.54 7.03 2.09
C CYS A 97 -13.17 7.11 0.70
N LEU A 98 -14.07 8.08 0.48
CA LEU A 98 -14.76 8.27 -0.79
C LEU A 98 -13.87 8.98 -1.83
N ALA A 99 -13.09 9.98 -1.41
CA ALA A 99 -12.17 10.72 -2.30
C ALA A 99 -11.01 9.86 -2.81
N ALA A 100 -10.65 8.80 -2.07
CA ALA A 100 -9.66 7.84 -2.52
C ALA A 100 -10.05 7.11 -3.82
N MET A 101 -11.34 7.08 -4.16
CA MET A 101 -11.90 6.39 -5.32
C MET A 101 -11.37 4.96 -5.49
N ASP A 102 -11.04 4.31 -4.37
CA ASP A 102 -10.46 2.98 -4.32
C ASP A 102 -11.60 1.95 -4.41
N PRO A 103 -11.70 1.15 -5.49
CA PRO A 103 -12.85 0.25 -5.69
C PRO A 103 -12.93 -0.89 -4.66
N TYR A 104 -11.87 -1.13 -3.90
CA TYR A 104 -11.89 -2.06 -2.78
C TYR A 104 -12.49 -1.46 -1.50
N CYS A 105 -12.72 -0.14 -1.42
CA CYS A 105 -13.12 0.51 -0.19
C CYS A 105 -14.53 1.12 -0.26
N THR A 106 -15.21 1.12 0.87
CA THR A 106 -16.49 1.80 1.05
C THR A 106 -16.61 2.34 2.47
N TRP A 107 -17.30 3.46 2.64
CA TRP A 107 -17.59 3.99 3.96
C TRP A 107 -18.79 3.26 4.57
N ASP A 108 -18.64 2.74 5.79
CA ASP A 108 -19.74 2.24 6.59
C ASP A 108 -20.22 3.33 7.54
N ILE A 109 -21.46 3.77 7.33
CA ILE A 109 -22.09 4.82 8.15
C ILE A 109 -22.36 4.38 9.59
N ASN A 110 -22.58 3.08 9.82
CA ASN A 110 -22.91 2.55 11.14
C ASN A 110 -21.64 2.42 11.99
N GLN A 111 -20.57 1.91 11.37
CA GLN A 111 -19.28 1.75 12.05
C GLN A 111 -18.45 3.03 12.05
N GLN A 112 -18.84 4.04 11.27
CA GLN A 112 -18.06 5.26 11.01
C GLN A 112 -16.62 4.93 10.61
N GLN A 113 -16.46 3.96 9.72
CA GLN A 113 -15.17 3.44 9.30
C GLN A 113 -15.14 3.14 7.80
N CYS A 114 -13.96 3.28 7.19
CA CYS A 114 -13.72 2.84 5.83
C CYS A 114 -13.39 1.35 5.82
N ILE A 115 -14.27 0.54 5.22
CA ILE A 115 -14.21 -0.92 5.23
C ILE A 115 -14.02 -1.48 3.82
N LEU A 116 -13.71 -2.78 3.75
CA LEU A 116 -13.64 -3.51 2.49
C LEU A 116 -15.01 -3.55 1.81
N TYR A 117 -15.05 -3.22 0.51
CA TYR A 117 -16.21 -3.43 -0.32
C TYR A 117 -16.47 -4.93 -0.50
N THR A 118 -17.69 -5.35 -0.18
CA THR A 118 -18.18 -6.71 -0.43
C THR A 118 -19.46 -6.64 -1.26
N LYS A 119 -19.70 -7.63 -2.12
CA LYS A 119 -20.90 -7.64 -2.99
C LYS A 119 -22.21 -7.64 -2.19
N SER A 120 -22.22 -8.13 -0.95
CA SER A 120 -23.39 -8.07 -0.06
C SER A 120 -23.75 -6.64 0.39
N LEU A 121 -22.82 -5.68 0.28
CA LEU A 121 -23.05 -4.26 0.59
C LEU A 121 -23.52 -3.47 -0.65
N SER A 122 -23.57 -4.10 -1.84
CA SER A 122 -23.96 -3.43 -3.10
C SER A 122 -25.41 -2.93 -3.10
N THR A 123 -26.32 -3.58 -2.35
CA THR A 123 -27.72 -3.14 -2.18
C THR A 123 -27.87 -1.84 -1.40
N PHE A 124 -26.85 -1.42 -0.64
CA PHE A 124 -26.85 -0.19 0.15
C PHE A 124 -25.99 0.93 -0.46
N ALA A 125 -25.15 0.60 -1.45
CA ALA A 125 -24.21 1.52 -2.08
C ALA A 125 -24.69 2.00 -3.45
N SER A 126 -25.96 2.36 -3.56
CA SER A 126 -26.52 3.05 -4.73
C SER A 126 -26.31 4.57 -4.62
N SER A 127 -25.10 5.02 -4.29
CA SER A 127 -24.74 6.40 -4.62
C SER A 127 -24.22 6.39 -6.05
N SER A 128 -24.82 7.23 -6.90
CA SER A 128 -24.32 7.52 -8.24
C SER A 128 -22.88 8.05 -8.11
N ARG A 129 -21.90 7.13 -8.10
CA ARG A 129 -20.49 7.46 -8.03
C ARG A 129 -20.13 8.15 -9.35
N THR A 130 -19.90 9.45 -9.30
CA THR A 130 -19.16 10.13 -10.36
C THR A 130 -17.77 9.50 -10.39
N LEU A 131 -17.55 8.67 -11.39
CA LEU A 131 -16.31 7.98 -11.66
C LEU A 131 -15.29 9.01 -12.14
N THR A 132 -14.56 9.64 -11.23
CA THR A 132 -13.43 10.53 -11.54
C THR A 132 -12.18 10.00 -10.87
N CYS A 133 -11.00 10.35 -11.39
CA CYS A 133 -9.76 10.07 -10.67
C CYS A 133 -9.80 10.69 -9.26
N PRO A 134 -9.08 10.10 -8.28
CA PRO A 134 -8.93 10.70 -6.97
C PRO A 134 -8.44 12.15 -7.11
N ILE A 135 -9.06 13.08 -6.39
CA ILE A 135 -8.61 14.47 -6.35
C ILE A 135 -7.45 14.53 -5.35
N LEU A 136 -6.23 14.54 -5.88
CA LEU A 136 -4.96 14.45 -5.15
C LEU A 136 -4.54 15.75 -4.44
N ASN A 137 -5.51 16.53 -3.95
CA ASN A 137 -5.27 17.85 -3.36
C ASN A 137 -5.11 17.79 -1.84
N THR A 138 -5.40 16.63 -1.26
CA THR A 138 -5.24 16.34 0.16
C THR A 138 -3.92 15.61 0.35
N THR A 139 -2.98 16.30 0.96
CA THR A 139 -1.72 15.71 1.43
C THR A 139 -2.04 14.54 2.36
N ILE A 140 -1.49 13.36 2.07
CA ILE A 140 -1.57 12.22 2.98
C ILE A 140 -0.23 12.17 3.71
N ASP A 141 -0.23 12.52 5.00
CA ASP A 141 0.96 12.38 5.84
C ASP A 141 1.31 10.90 6.03
N GLY A 142 2.59 10.61 6.12
CA GLY A 142 3.08 9.26 6.35
C GLY A 142 2.71 8.75 7.73
N GLY A 143 2.30 7.48 7.79
CA GLY A 143 2.06 6.74 9.01
C GLY A 143 3.05 5.59 9.20
N TRP A 144 3.44 5.37 10.44
CA TRP A 144 4.31 4.26 10.81
C TRP A 144 3.55 2.93 10.73
N THR A 145 4.17 1.91 10.15
CA THR A 145 3.76 0.52 10.38
C THR A 145 3.93 0.17 11.86
N SER A 146 3.28 -0.91 12.29
CA SER A 146 3.64 -1.56 13.54
C SER A 146 5.14 -1.89 13.56
N TRP A 147 5.72 -1.91 14.76
CA TRP A 147 7.08 -2.38 14.95
C TRP A 147 7.20 -3.86 14.58
N SER A 148 8.32 -4.22 13.98
CA SER A 148 8.73 -5.61 13.82
C SER A 148 8.91 -6.28 15.18
N SER A 149 8.94 -7.62 15.19
CA SER A 149 9.47 -8.36 16.33
C SER A 149 10.90 -7.92 16.63
N LEU A 150 11.28 -8.01 17.91
CA LEU A 150 12.67 -7.81 18.32
C LEU A 150 13.56 -8.87 17.68
N PHE A 151 14.72 -8.46 17.17
CA PHE A 151 15.75 -9.34 16.65
C PHE A 151 17.13 -8.94 17.19
N VAL A 152 18.06 -9.89 17.25
CA VAL A 152 19.43 -9.58 17.70
C VAL A 152 20.15 -8.81 16.61
N CYS A 153 20.69 -7.66 16.98
CA CYS A 153 21.51 -6.80 16.15
C CYS A 153 22.85 -6.54 16.85
N GLU A 154 23.87 -6.19 16.09
CA GLU A 154 25.22 -5.93 16.63
C GLU A 154 25.59 -4.47 16.39
N GLN A 155 26.09 -3.80 17.42
CA GLN A 155 26.67 -2.47 17.27
C GLN A 155 28.03 -2.58 16.57
N VAL A 156 28.50 -1.48 16.00
CA VAL A 156 29.84 -1.41 15.38
C VAL A 156 30.95 -1.78 16.39
N THR A 157 30.69 -1.62 17.68
CA THR A 157 31.57 -2.00 18.80
C THR A 157 31.62 -3.51 19.08
N GLY A 158 30.81 -4.33 18.41
CA GLY A 158 30.72 -5.78 18.61
C GLY A 158 29.72 -6.21 19.69
N GLU A 159 29.03 -5.26 20.33
CA GLU A 159 28.04 -5.55 21.36
C GLU A 159 26.72 -6.01 20.74
N LYS A 160 26.18 -7.13 21.23
CA LYS A 160 24.86 -7.62 20.85
C LYS A 160 23.77 -6.82 21.59
N CYS A 161 22.77 -6.37 20.85
CA CYS A 161 21.59 -5.67 21.34
C CYS A 161 20.33 -6.29 20.75
N GLN A 162 19.16 -5.87 21.24
CA GLN A 162 17.88 -6.18 20.61
C GLN A 162 17.41 -4.97 19.80
N CYS A 163 17.10 -5.18 18.52
CA CYS A 163 16.58 -4.15 17.64
C CYS A 163 15.15 -4.45 17.20
N ARG A 164 14.38 -3.40 16.94
CA ARG A 164 13.14 -3.49 16.17
C ARG A 164 13.07 -2.37 15.14
N THR A 165 12.32 -2.60 14.08
CA THR A 165 12.19 -1.65 12.97
C THR A 165 10.74 -1.40 12.61
N ARG A 166 10.46 -0.24 12.04
CA ARG A 166 9.16 0.13 11.46
C ARG A 166 9.40 0.94 10.19
N THR A 167 8.40 1.03 9.32
CA THR A 167 8.51 1.79 8.08
C THR A 167 7.41 2.83 7.97
N CYS A 168 7.69 3.95 7.33
CA CYS A 168 6.72 5.02 7.13
C CYS A 168 5.85 4.73 5.90
N THR A 169 5.06 3.67 5.97
CA THR A 169 4.33 3.14 4.80
C THR A 169 2.86 2.85 5.05
N GLN A 170 2.34 3.14 6.26
CA GLN A 170 0.94 2.90 6.62
C GLN A 170 0.24 4.18 7.10
N PRO A 171 -0.08 5.12 6.18
CA PRO A 171 0.21 5.11 4.73
C PRO A 171 1.60 5.70 4.39
N MET A 172 2.08 5.53 3.15
CA MET A 172 3.22 6.36 2.70
C MET A 172 2.77 7.82 2.56
N PRO A 173 3.68 8.78 2.81
CA PRO A 173 3.40 10.17 2.47
C PRO A 173 3.05 10.27 0.98
N GLN A 174 1.91 10.88 0.66
CA GLN A 174 1.48 11.10 -0.72
C GLN A 174 1.04 12.55 -0.92
N PHE A 175 1.17 13.02 -2.17
CA PHE A 175 0.66 14.32 -2.62
C PHE A 175 1.18 15.51 -1.78
N GLY A 176 2.45 15.46 -1.37
CA GLY A 176 3.09 16.50 -0.56
C GLY A 176 2.89 16.35 0.95
N GLY A 177 2.32 15.23 1.41
CA GLY A 177 2.25 14.91 2.83
C GLY A 177 3.61 14.71 3.49
N LYS A 178 3.65 14.90 4.81
CA LYS A 178 4.86 14.86 5.61
C LYS A 178 5.36 13.44 5.81
N SER A 179 6.68 13.26 5.81
CA SER A 179 7.30 12.02 6.28
C SER A 179 7.04 11.80 7.77
N CYS A 180 7.00 10.54 8.19
CA CYS A 180 6.83 10.18 9.58
C CYS A 180 7.94 10.77 10.44
N GLN A 181 7.55 11.33 11.59
CA GLN A 181 8.48 11.89 12.56
C GLN A 181 9.01 10.78 13.48
N GLY A 182 10.31 10.80 13.78
CA GLY A 182 10.99 9.87 14.68
C GLY A 182 11.82 8.79 13.98
N SER A 183 12.46 7.93 14.78
CA SER A 183 13.33 6.86 14.25
C SER A 183 12.52 5.69 13.68
N SER A 184 13.01 5.13 12.56
CA SER A 184 12.54 3.86 11.99
C SER A 184 13.17 2.63 12.65
N VAL A 185 14.19 2.84 13.49
CA VAL A 185 14.92 1.79 14.21
C VAL A 185 14.98 2.13 15.69
N GLU A 186 14.73 1.14 16.53
CA GLU A 186 14.90 1.23 17.98
C GLU A 186 15.86 0.14 18.44
N ILE A 187 16.76 0.50 19.36
CA ILE A 187 17.79 -0.36 19.92
C ILE A 187 17.57 -0.44 21.44
N THR A 188 17.35 -1.65 21.94
CA THR A 188 17.25 -1.98 23.35
C THR A 188 18.51 -2.74 23.77
N ARG A 189 19.15 -2.31 24.86
CA ARG A 189 20.31 -2.97 25.46
C ARG A 189 19.89 -3.99 26.49
#